data_AF-A0A7C1BLV8-F1
#
_entry.id   AF-A0A7C1BLV8-F1
#
_cell.length_a   1.000
_cell.length_b   1.000
_cell.length_c   1.000
_cell.angle_alpha   90.00
_cell.angle_beta   90.00
_cell.angle_gamma   90.00
#
_symmetry.space_group_name_H-M   'P 1'
#
loop_
_entity.id
_entity.type
_entity.pdbx_description
1 polymer ?
#
loop_
_entity_poly.entity_id
_entity_poly.type
_entity_poly.pdbx_seq_one_letter_code
_entity_poly.pdbx_strand_id
1 'polypeptide(L)'
;MRGKLKHEFEEIHDENHFTRKERIIELCEGIKAGKILDVGCGDGFISEEFVGKGDVYGVDISEKRLKVAREKGIKAIRADLETGIPFRAS
;
A
#
# COMPACT_ATOMS: atom_id res chain seq x y z
N MET A 1 -8.70 -23.35 -19.41
CA MET A 1 -9.79 -22.37 -19.14
C MET A 1 -9.55 -21.78 -17.77
N ARG A 2 -9.33 -20.46 -17.68
CA ARG A 2 -9.06 -19.70 -16.46
C ARG A 2 -10.38 -19.31 -15.80
N GLY A 3 -10.71 -19.87 -14.64
CA GLY A 3 -11.78 -19.36 -13.77
C GLY A 3 -11.19 -18.38 -12.76
N LYS A 4 -11.55 -17.11 -12.87
CA LYS A 4 -11.15 -16.03 -11.97
C LYS A 4 -11.89 -16.19 -10.63
N LEU A 5 -11.17 -16.35 -9.53
CA LEU A 5 -11.72 -16.10 -8.19
C LEU A 5 -11.86 -14.59 -8.04
N LYS A 6 -13.10 -14.09 -8.11
CA LYS A 6 -13.44 -12.72 -7.76
C LYS A 6 -13.47 -12.66 -6.24
N HIS A 7 -12.60 -11.83 -5.65
CA HIS A 7 -12.81 -11.38 -4.29
C HIS A 7 -13.92 -10.34 -4.35
N GLU A 8 -15.15 -10.76 -4.03
CA GLU A 8 -16.27 -9.85 -3.83
C GLU A 8 -16.08 -9.22 -2.44
N PHE A 9 -15.56 -8.00 -2.42
CA PHE A 9 -15.73 -7.11 -1.27
C PHE A 9 -17.08 -6.43 -1.47
N GLU A 10 -18.06 -6.72 -0.61
CA GLU A 10 -19.32 -5.97 -0.58
C GLU A 10 -19.00 -4.54 -0.11
N GLU A 11 -19.13 -3.58 -1.03
CA GLU A 11 -19.07 -2.15 -0.72
C GLU A 11 -20.34 -1.77 0.05
N ILE A 12 -20.20 -1.58 1.36
CA ILE A 12 -21.26 -0.97 2.18
C ILE A 12 -21.26 0.52 1.86
N HIS A 13 -22.21 0.97 1.04
CA HIS A 13 -22.44 2.39 0.76
C HIS A 13 -23.21 3.02 1.94
N ASP A 14 -22.48 3.55 2.91
CA ASP A 14 -22.97 4.55 3.86
C ASP A 14 -22.50 5.93 3.38
N GLU A 15 -23.37 6.93 3.46
CA GLU A 15 -23.24 8.25 2.85
C GLU A 15 -22.16 9.11 3.53
N ASN A 16 -21.60 8.59 4.63
CA ASN A 16 -20.43 9.12 5.35
C ASN A 16 -19.23 8.14 5.37
N HIS A 17 -19.23 7.11 4.52
CA HIS A 17 -18.24 6.05 4.56
C HIS A 17 -17.00 6.41 3.74
N PHE A 18 -16.07 7.14 4.34
CA PHE A 18 -14.72 7.22 3.81
C PHE A 18 -14.11 5.83 3.76
N THR A 19 -13.68 5.42 2.57
CA THR A 19 -12.84 4.25 2.43
C THR A 19 -11.55 4.46 3.23
N ARG A 20 -10.94 3.36 3.67
CA ARG A 20 -9.62 3.42 4.33
C ARG A 20 -8.59 4.17 3.49
N LYS A 21 -8.67 4.06 2.17
CA LYS A 21 -7.79 4.76 1.23
C LYS A 21 -7.98 6.27 1.32
N GLU A 22 -9.20 6.76 1.20
CA GLU A 22 -9.48 8.21 1.24
C GLU A 22 -9.04 8.83 2.56
N ARG A 23 -9.35 8.19 3.69
CA ARG A 23 -8.93 8.69 5.00
C ARG A 23 -7.41 8.74 5.18
N ILE A 24 -6.68 7.76 4.66
CA ILE A 24 -5.20 7.78 4.72
C ILE A 24 -4.65 8.91 3.85
N ILE A 25 -5.20 9.13 2.66
CA ILE A 25 -4.76 10.21 1.77
C ILE A 25 -5.01 11.57 2.45
N GLU A 26 -6.20 11.78 3.01
CA GLU A 26 -6.58 12.97 3.77
C GLU A 26 -5.58 13.24 4.92
N LEU A 27 -5.28 12.22 5.74
CA LEU A 27 -4.32 12.35 6.84
C LEU A 27 -2.89 12.67 6.38
N CYS A 28 -2.56 12.34 5.15
CA CYS A 28 -1.25 12.62 4.56
C CYS A 28 -1.21 13.95 3.78
N GLU A 29 -2.33 14.67 3.64
CA GLU A 29 -2.33 15.99 2.99
C GLU A 29 -1.42 16.97 3.73
N GLY A 30 -0.71 17.80 2.95
CA GLY A 30 0.24 18.80 3.49
C GLY A 30 1.57 18.23 3.99
N ILE A 31 1.73 16.90 4.09
CA ILE A 31 3.03 16.29 4.39
C ILE A 31 3.94 16.45 3.16
N LYS A 32 5.02 17.22 3.30
CA LYS A 32 6.12 17.24 2.31
C LYS A 32 6.90 15.93 2.41
N ALA A 33 6.42 14.91 1.72
CA ALA A 33 7.01 13.59 1.77
C ALA A 33 8.34 13.54 0.99
N GLY A 34 9.46 13.47 1.71
CA GLY A 34 10.74 13.10 1.11
C GLY A 34 10.83 11.59 0.85
N LYS A 35 10.42 10.78 1.84
CA LYS A 35 10.39 9.31 1.79
C LYS A 35 9.15 8.81 2.51
N ILE A 36 8.48 7.81 1.95
CA ILE A 36 7.26 7.19 2.48
C ILE A 36 7.52 5.70 2.65
N LEU A 37 7.11 5.14 3.78
CA LEU A 37 7.13 3.70 4.02
C LEU A 37 5.70 3.23 4.34
N ASP A 38 5.18 2.32 3.53
CA ASP A 38 3.91 1.63 3.76
C ASP A 38 4.16 0.20 4.27
N VAL A 39 3.70 -0.09 5.48
CA VAL A 39 3.93 -1.36 6.18
C VAL A 39 2.69 -2.23 6.06
N GLY A 40 2.82 -3.40 5.44
CA GLY A 40 1.67 -4.18 4.98
C GLY A 40 1.07 -3.63 3.68
N CYS A 41 1.93 -3.16 2.76
CA CYS A 41 1.52 -2.42 1.57
C CYS A 41 0.70 -3.24 0.58
N GLY A 42 0.71 -4.58 0.70
CA GLY A 42 0.03 -5.48 -0.22
C GLY A 42 0.46 -5.26 -1.67
N ASP A 43 -0.53 -5.03 -2.52
CA ASP A 43 -0.41 -4.72 -3.95
C ASP A 43 -0.29 -3.22 -4.23
N GLY A 44 -0.11 -2.41 -3.19
CA GLY A 44 0.16 -0.98 -3.32
C GLY A 44 -1.05 -0.10 -3.55
N PHE A 45 -2.28 -0.57 -3.28
CA PHE A 45 -3.53 0.17 -3.55
C PHE A 45 -3.60 1.58 -2.94
N ILE A 46 -2.97 1.80 -1.79
CA ILE A 46 -2.92 3.10 -1.12
C ILE A 46 -1.61 3.81 -1.47
N SER A 47 -0.48 3.09 -1.36
CA SER A 47 0.85 3.58 -1.72
C SER A 47 0.98 4.18 -3.12
N GLU A 48 0.21 3.70 -4.10
CA GLU A 48 0.27 4.19 -5.48
C GLU A 48 -0.09 5.67 -5.62
N GLU A 49 -0.95 6.20 -4.74
CA GLU A 49 -1.36 7.61 -4.72
C GLU A 49 -0.23 8.58 -4.37
N PHE A 50 0.86 8.03 -3.82
CA PHE A 50 2.03 8.78 -3.42
C PHE A 50 3.20 8.61 -4.40
N VAL A 51 3.08 7.74 -5.39
CA VAL A 51 4.09 7.57 -6.44
C VAL A 51 4.20 8.88 -7.23
N GLY A 52 5.42 9.38 -7.40
CA GLY A 52 5.69 10.67 -8.03
C GLY A 52 5.58 11.88 -7.10
N LYS A 53 4.98 11.72 -5.91
CA LYS A 53 4.98 12.76 -4.85
C LYS A 53 6.18 12.63 -3.91
N GLY A 54 6.81 11.45 -3.84
CA GLY A 54 8.01 11.18 -3.06
C GLY A 54 8.59 9.79 -3.35
N ASP A 55 9.65 9.42 -2.63
CA ASP A 55 10.20 8.07 -2.69
C ASP A 55 9.35 7.09 -1.87
N VAL A 56 8.58 6.23 -2.55
CA VAL A 56 7.67 5.28 -1.90
C VAL A 56 8.34 3.90 -1.74
N TYR A 57 8.42 3.45 -0.50
CA TYR A 57 8.86 2.11 -0.10
C TYR A 57 7.66 1.35 0.48
N GLY A 58 7.63 0.04 0.27
CA GLY A 58 6.57 -0.82 0.80
C GLY A 58 7.11 -2.13 1.33
N VAL A 59 6.51 -2.67 2.39
CA VAL A 59 6.79 -4.04 2.86
C VAL A 59 5.52 -4.86 2.99
N ASP A 60 5.61 -6.13 2.63
CA ASP A 60 4.54 -7.11 2.83
C ASP A 60 5.15 -8.53 2.88
N ILE A 61 4.45 -9.49 3.50
CA ILE A 61 4.91 -10.89 3.55
C ILE A 61 4.68 -11.62 2.22
N SER A 62 3.69 -11.16 1.44
CA SER A 62 3.22 -11.80 0.21
C SER A 62 3.98 -11.31 -1.01
N GLU A 63 4.98 -12.10 -1.43
CA GLU A 63 5.74 -11.85 -2.66
C GLU A 63 4.85 -11.72 -3.91
N LYS A 64 3.71 -12.43 -3.93
CA LYS A 64 2.73 -12.32 -5.03
C LYS A 64 2.14 -10.91 -5.12
N ARG A 65 1.76 -10.30 -3.98
CA ARG A 65 1.21 -8.94 -3.96
C ARG A 65 2.29 -7.90 -4.25
N LEU A 66 3.49 -8.11 -3.71
CA LEU A 66 4.63 -7.22 -3.94
C LEU A 66 5.02 -7.11 -5.42
N LYS A 67 4.85 -8.17 -6.22
CA LYS A 67 5.04 -8.07 -7.68
C LYS A 67 4.14 -6.99 -8.31
N VAL A 68 2.87 -6.94 -7.93
CA VAL A 68 1.93 -5.92 -8.40
C VAL A 68 2.30 -4.53 -7.88
N ALA A 69 2.70 -4.43 -6.60
CA ALA A 69 3.13 -3.15 -6.03
C ALA A 69 4.35 -2.57 -6.78
N ARG A 70 5.32 -3.41 -7.16
CA ARG A 70 6.52 -2.98 -7.92
C ARG A 70 6.16 -2.49 -9.32
N GLU A 71 5.19 -3.11 -9.99
CA GLU A 71 4.69 -2.66 -11.30
C GLU A 71 4.08 -1.25 -11.23
N LYS A 72 3.60 -0.83 -10.06
CA LYS A 72 3.08 0.52 -9.79
C LYS A 72 4.16 1.55 -9.43
N GLY A 73 5.44 1.19 -9.47
CA GLY A 73 6.55 2.09 -9.14
C GLY A 73 6.92 2.17 -7.66
N ILE A 74 6.39 1.27 -6.83
CA ILE A 74 6.71 1.20 -5.40
C ILE A 74 7.99 0.36 -5.20
N LYS A 75 8.92 0.86 -4.37
CA LYS A 75 10.14 0.10 -3.97
C LYS A 75 9.77 -0.94 -2.92
N ALA A 76 9.10 -2.01 -3.36
CA ALA A 76 8.46 -2.99 -2.48
C ALA A 76 9.39 -4.18 -2.12
N ILE A 77 9.50 -4.48 -0.82
CA ILE A 77 10.43 -5.46 -0.26
C ILE A 77 9.66 -6.51 0.53
N ARG A 78 10.01 -7.79 0.38
CA ARG A 78 9.42 -8.84 1.20
C ARG A 78 9.98 -8.77 2.61
N ALA A 79 9.10 -8.66 3.60
CA ALA A 79 9.47 -8.69 5.01
C ALA A 79 8.37 -9.37 5.83
N ASP A 80 8.78 -10.01 6.92
CA ASP A 80 7.88 -10.53 7.93
C ASP A 80 7.94 -9.58 9.13
N LEU A 81 6.83 -8.87 9.38
CA LEU A 81 6.74 -7.86 10.42
C LEU A 81 7.00 -8.42 11.82
N GLU A 82 6.76 -9.72 12.05
CA GLU A 82 7.01 -10.37 13.33
C GLU A 82 8.51 -10.54 13.60
N THR A 83 9.32 -10.63 12.53
CA THR A 83 10.78 -10.77 12.60
C THR A 83 11.53 -9.46 12.38
N GLY A 84 10.81 -8.41 11.96
CA GLY A 84 11.34 -7.09 11.68
C GLY A 84 11.39 -6.74 10.20
N ILE A 85 11.72 -5.48 9.91
CA ILE A 85 11.75 -4.91 8.56
C ILE A 85 13.13 -4.32 8.25
N PRO A 86 13.54 -4.26 6.96
CA PRO A 86 14.89 -3.85 6.57
C PRO A 86 15.07 -2.32 6.54
N PHE A 87 14.60 -1.62 7.58
CA PHE A 87 14.73 -0.17 7.73
C PHE A 87 15.33 0.16 9.08
N ARG A 88 16.16 1.22 9.13
CA ARG A 88 16.71 1.74 10.37
C ARG A 88 15.80 2.84 10.90
N ALA A 89 15.65 2.92 12.22
CA ALA A 89 15.12 4.11 12.85
C ALA A 89 16.04 5.29 12.51
N SER A 90 15.43 6.42 12.15
CA SER A 90 16.10 7.70 11.89
C SER A 90 16.34 8.48 13.17
#